data_AF-A0A5S4H4C1-F1
#
_entry.id   AF-A0A5S4H4C1-F1
#
_cell.length_a   1.000
_cell.length_b   1.000
_cell.length_c   1.000
_cell.angle_alpha   90.00
_cell.angle_beta   90.00
_cell.angle_gamma   90.00
#
_symmetry.space_group_name_H-M   'P 1'
#
loop_
_entity.id
_entity.type
_entity.pdbx_description
1 polymer ?
#
loop_
_entity_poly.entity_id
_entity_poly.type
_entity_poly.pdbx_seq_one_letter_code
_entity_poly.pdbx_strand_id
1 'polypeptide(L)'
;MAEKLTTHNAQVTTATVEVKTLTVSGKRVTLSVFRQLRERRLVSPADGSLAGVPWGYVNYHPDKCDSDGEHLHVIWQIGDNLYRNRVDEPMWFEEVFYSEWAGDAIQGKYCSNGHQRPKWLDRVNIWDDDESGPRDASTFRINAVTCEAPAVYMYHHSIEECMSEIDSKKAWDCLKAEVAEEAARRKALKERWTELSALPQLFIAV
;
A
#
# COMPACT_ATOMS: atom_id res chain seq x y z
N MET A 1 -18.63 -13.52 36.77
CA MET A 1 -19.96 -14.04 36.40
C MET A 1 -20.55 -13.07 35.40
N ALA A 2 -20.85 -13.50 34.18
CA ALA A 2 -21.52 -12.64 33.20
C ALA A 2 -22.98 -12.44 33.62
N GLU A 3 -23.44 -11.20 33.65
CA GLU A 3 -24.81 -10.85 34.05
C GLU A 3 -25.81 -11.43 33.04
N LYS A 4 -26.85 -12.10 33.56
CA LYS A 4 -27.82 -12.81 32.72
C LYS A 4 -28.71 -11.79 32.02
N LEU A 5 -28.76 -11.82 30.68
CA LEU A 5 -29.74 -11.04 29.93
C LEU A 5 -31.17 -11.49 30.34
N THR A 6 -32.00 -10.53 30.71
CA THR A 6 -33.41 -10.64 31.07
C THR A 6 -34.22 -9.71 30.17
N THR A 7 -35.52 -9.92 30.06
CA THR A 7 -36.42 -9.02 29.31
C THR A 7 -36.47 -7.59 29.88
N HIS A 8 -35.94 -7.38 31.09
CA HIS A 8 -35.91 -6.08 31.77
C HIS A 8 -34.58 -5.32 31.62
N ASN A 9 -33.51 -5.98 31.18
CA ASN A 9 -32.20 -5.36 30.94
C ASN A 9 -31.79 -5.39 29.45
N ALA A 10 -32.66 -5.89 28.57
CA ALA A 10 -32.51 -5.79 27.13
C ALA A 10 -33.01 -4.43 26.63
N GLN A 11 -32.08 -3.54 26.26
CA GLN A 11 -32.39 -2.27 25.63
C GLN A 11 -32.31 -2.42 24.11
N VAL A 12 -33.42 -2.17 23.41
CA VAL A 12 -33.43 -2.09 21.94
C VAL A 12 -33.06 -0.68 21.53
N THR A 13 -31.88 -0.53 20.92
CA THR A 13 -31.45 0.73 20.31
C THR A 13 -31.74 0.65 18.81
N THR A 14 -32.74 1.41 18.35
CA THR A 14 -33.05 1.51 16.93
C THR A 14 -32.20 2.61 16.30
N ALA A 15 -31.45 2.28 15.26
CA ALA A 15 -30.75 3.26 14.42
C ALA A 15 -31.57 3.53 13.16
N THR A 16 -31.84 4.80 12.86
CA THR A 16 -32.36 5.21 11.55
C THR A 16 -31.21 5.30 10.56
N VAL A 17 -31.31 4.61 9.43
CA VAL A 17 -30.26 4.58 8.40
C VAL A 17 -30.81 5.06 7.05
N GLU A 18 -30.00 5.85 6.33
CA GLU A 18 -30.26 6.19 4.93
C GLU A 18 -29.65 5.11 4.03
N VAL A 19 -30.45 4.55 3.12
CA VAL A 19 -30.00 3.55 2.16
C VAL A 19 -29.83 4.21 0.79
N LYS A 20 -28.59 4.32 0.33
CA LYS A 20 -28.27 4.82 -1.01
C LYS A 20 -28.24 3.66 -2.01
N THR A 21 -28.92 3.83 -3.14
CA THR A 21 -29.01 2.81 -4.20
C THR A 21 -28.52 3.37 -5.53
N LEU A 22 -27.91 2.50 -6.33
CA LEU A 22 -27.47 2.85 -7.67
C LEU A 22 -28.64 2.75 -8.65
N THR A 23 -28.81 3.74 -9.53
CA THR A 23 -29.81 3.70 -10.61
C THR A 23 -29.16 3.92 -11.97
N VAL A 24 -29.63 3.19 -12.98
CA VAL A 24 -29.24 3.36 -14.39
C VAL A 24 -30.52 3.55 -15.18
N SER A 25 -30.63 4.69 -15.88
CA SER A 25 -31.84 5.08 -16.62
C SER A 25 -33.12 5.01 -15.78
N GLY A 26 -33.04 5.44 -14.52
CA GLY A 26 -34.17 5.45 -13.57
C GLY A 26 -34.54 4.09 -12.97
N LYS A 27 -33.85 3.00 -13.35
CA LYS A 27 -34.06 1.66 -12.80
C LYS A 27 -32.99 1.36 -11.75
N ARG A 28 -33.39 0.78 -10.62
CA ARG A 28 -32.45 0.34 -9.59
C ARG A 28 -31.55 -0.76 -10.13
N VAL A 29 -30.27 -0.69 -9.82
CA VAL A 29 -29.31 -1.73 -10.16
C VAL A 29 -29.57 -2.96 -9.29
N THR A 30 -29.68 -4.11 -9.95
CA THR A 30 -29.80 -5.43 -9.31
C THR A 30 -28.43 -6.10 -9.22
N LEU A 31 -28.34 -7.16 -8.42
CA LEU A 31 -27.12 -7.96 -8.33
C LEU A 31 -26.64 -8.49 -9.68
N SER A 32 -27.58 -8.89 -10.54
CA SER A 32 -27.27 -9.38 -11.89
C SER A 32 -26.63 -8.31 -12.78
N VAL A 33 -27.02 -7.04 -12.64
CA VAL A 33 -26.44 -5.92 -13.39
C VAL A 33 -25.08 -5.55 -12.81
N PHE A 34 -24.93 -5.51 -11.49
CA PHE A 34 -23.63 -5.28 -10.85
C PHE A 34 -22.57 -6.29 -11.32
N ARG A 35 -22.92 -7.58 -11.39
CA ARG A 35 -22.00 -8.63 -11.85
C ARG A 35 -21.59 -8.50 -13.33
N GLN A 36 -22.33 -7.73 -14.12
CA GLN A 36 -21.99 -7.45 -15.53
C GLN A 36 -21.06 -6.23 -15.68
N LEU A 37 -20.85 -5.44 -14.62
CA LEU A 37 -19.93 -4.32 -14.68
C LEU A 37 -18.51 -4.81 -14.89
N ARG A 38 -17.84 -4.22 -15.88
CA ARG A 38 -16.45 -4.54 -16.19
C ARG A 38 -15.56 -4.08 -15.07
N GLU A 39 -14.62 -4.92 -14.68
CA GLU A 39 -13.57 -4.52 -13.77
C GLU A 39 -12.53 -3.67 -14.48
N ARG A 40 -12.17 -2.54 -13.87
CA ARG A 40 -11.11 -1.66 -14.38
C ARG A 40 -10.50 -0.88 -13.23
N ARG A 41 -9.18 -0.74 -13.24
CA ARG A 41 -8.44 0.01 -12.23
C ARG A 41 -8.89 1.47 -12.18
N LEU A 42 -9.29 1.92 -10.99
CA LEU A 42 -9.69 3.30 -10.71
C LEU A 42 -8.49 4.15 -10.28
N VAL A 43 -7.68 3.64 -9.35
CA VAL A 43 -6.54 4.37 -8.76
C VAL A 43 -5.25 3.95 -9.45
N SER A 44 -4.48 4.93 -9.93
CA SER A 44 -3.14 4.73 -10.45
C SER A 44 -2.16 4.39 -9.32
N PRO A 45 -1.40 3.28 -9.39
CA PRO A 45 -0.43 2.92 -8.35
C PRO A 45 0.81 3.83 -8.35
N ALA A 46 1.05 4.57 -9.44
CA ALA A 46 2.22 5.42 -9.61
C ALA A 46 2.11 6.74 -8.85
N ASP A 47 0.91 7.29 -8.72
CA ASP A 47 0.68 8.66 -8.22
C ASP A 47 -0.64 8.84 -7.45
N GLY A 48 -1.47 7.79 -7.35
CA GLY A 48 -2.78 7.88 -6.71
C GLY A 48 -3.82 8.68 -7.48
N SER A 49 -3.59 8.98 -8.77
CA SER A 49 -4.58 9.66 -9.61
C SER A 49 -5.79 8.76 -9.91
N LEU A 50 -6.96 9.37 -10.15
CA LEU A 50 -8.20 8.67 -10.48
C LEU A 50 -8.42 8.64 -12.00
N ALA A 51 -8.75 7.46 -12.53
CA ALA A 51 -9.13 7.28 -13.93
C ALA A 51 -10.55 7.76 -14.26
N GLY A 52 -11.35 8.13 -13.26
CA GLY A 52 -12.73 8.55 -13.41
C GLY A 52 -13.37 8.99 -12.10
N VAL A 53 -14.70 9.09 -12.09
CA VAL A 53 -15.46 9.58 -10.93
C VAL A 53 -15.97 8.41 -10.11
N PRO A 54 -15.55 8.25 -8.84
CA PRO A 54 -16.11 7.24 -7.95
C PRO A 54 -17.50 7.66 -7.46
N TRP A 55 -18.41 6.69 -7.36
CA TRP A 55 -19.78 6.91 -6.93
C TRP A 55 -20.03 6.41 -5.50
N GLY A 56 -19.37 5.32 -5.13
CA GLY A 56 -19.59 4.60 -3.87
C GLY A 56 -18.93 3.25 -3.89
N TYR A 57 -19.00 2.53 -2.77
CA TYR A 57 -18.55 1.14 -2.68
C TYR A 57 -19.71 0.21 -2.35
N VAL A 58 -19.57 -1.06 -2.69
CA VAL A 58 -20.54 -2.10 -2.33
C VAL A 58 -19.89 -3.11 -1.39
N ASN A 59 -20.62 -3.60 -0.40
CA ASN A 59 -20.16 -4.72 0.42
C ASN A 59 -20.68 -6.04 -0.18
N TYR A 60 -20.19 -6.35 -1.38
CA TYR A 60 -20.48 -7.60 -2.08
C TYR A 60 -19.21 -8.10 -2.73
N HIS A 61 -18.84 -9.35 -2.44
CA HIS A 61 -17.57 -9.98 -2.81
C HIS A 61 -17.80 -11.00 -3.94
N PRO A 62 -17.87 -10.57 -5.21
CA PRO A 62 -18.09 -11.48 -6.34
C PRO A 62 -17.03 -12.57 -6.45
N ASP A 63 -15.80 -12.25 -6.05
CA ASP A 63 -14.62 -13.10 -6.21
C ASP A 63 -14.23 -13.82 -4.92
N LYS A 64 -15.11 -13.82 -3.90
CA LYS A 64 -14.90 -14.45 -2.57
C LYS A 64 -13.61 -13.96 -1.87
N CYS A 65 -13.37 -12.67 -1.93
CA CYS A 65 -12.24 -12.00 -1.29
C CYS A 65 -12.58 -11.52 0.14
N ASP A 66 -13.62 -12.04 0.78
CA ASP A 66 -14.05 -11.63 2.12
C ASP A 66 -13.03 -11.97 3.22
N SER A 67 -12.10 -12.89 2.93
CA SER A 67 -10.97 -13.23 3.79
C SER A 67 -9.67 -12.48 3.45
N ASP A 68 -9.65 -11.67 2.40
CA ASP A 68 -8.46 -10.91 2.01
C ASP A 68 -8.24 -9.73 2.96
N GLY A 69 -7.09 -9.05 2.86
CA GLY A 69 -6.85 -7.78 3.56
C GLY A 69 -7.94 -6.73 3.27
N GLU A 70 -8.01 -5.68 4.08
CA GLU A 70 -9.04 -4.64 3.94
C GLU A 70 -9.08 -4.07 2.51
N HIS A 71 -10.25 -4.05 1.89
CA HIS A 71 -10.42 -3.59 0.51
C HIS A 71 -11.86 -3.09 0.25
N LEU A 72 -12.01 -2.27 -0.79
CA LEU A 72 -13.29 -1.71 -1.24
C LEU A 72 -13.63 -2.18 -2.65
N HIS A 73 -14.89 -2.55 -2.87
CA HIS A 73 -15.44 -2.75 -4.22
C HIS A 73 -16.09 -1.46 -4.71
N VAL A 74 -15.30 -0.59 -5.31
CA VAL A 74 -15.72 0.76 -5.74
C VAL A 74 -16.43 0.70 -7.09
N ILE A 75 -17.59 1.33 -7.18
CA ILE A 75 -18.28 1.64 -8.43
C ILE A 75 -17.86 3.03 -8.91
N TRP A 76 -17.47 3.12 -10.18
CA TRP A 76 -16.95 4.37 -10.74
C TRP A 76 -17.24 4.49 -12.23
N GLN A 77 -17.09 5.70 -12.76
CA GLN A 77 -17.51 6.06 -14.11
C GLN A 77 -16.40 6.79 -14.90
N ILE A 78 -16.33 6.51 -16.20
CA ILE A 78 -15.63 7.36 -17.18
C ILE A 78 -16.52 7.55 -18.41
N GLY A 79 -16.83 8.80 -18.73
CA GLY A 79 -17.87 9.13 -19.74
C GLY A 79 -19.20 8.48 -19.35
N ASP A 80 -19.84 7.78 -20.29
CA ASP A 80 -21.11 7.08 -20.03
C ASP A 80 -20.95 5.62 -19.56
N ASN A 81 -19.72 5.19 -19.29
CA ASN A 81 -19.43 3.79 -18.94
C ASN A 81 -19.19 3.64 -17.45
N LEU A 82 -19.84 2.63 -16.86
CA LEU A 82 -19.70 2.27 -15.47
C LEU A 82 -18.78 1.05 -15.31
N TYR A 83 -17.94 1.10 -14.29
CA TYR A 83 -16.96 0.08 -13.96
C TYR A 83 -17.01 -0.24 -12.47
N ARG A 84 -16.42 -1.38 -12.14
CA ARG A 84 -16.09 -1.74 -10.75
C ARG A 84 -14.57 -1.83 -10.59
N ASN A 85 -14.08 -1.62 -9.38
CA ASN A 85 -12.69 -1.90 -9.04
C ASN A 85 -12.60 -2.39 -7.60
N ARG A 86 -11.86 -3.47 -7.38
CA ARG A 86 -11.27 -3.74 -6.06
C ARG A 86 -10.11 -2.76 -5.83
N VAL A 87 -10.19 -2.01 -4.75
CA VAL A 87 -9.13 -1.14 -4.26
C VAL A 87 -8.70 -1.69 -2.91
N ASP A 88 -7.44 -2.08 -2.78
CA ASP A 88 -6.90 -2.61 -1.52
C ASP A 88 -6.45 -1.46 -0.61
N GLU A 89 -6.54 -1.67 0.71
CA GLU A 89 -5.93 -0.76 1.68
C GLU A 89 -4.41 -0.72 1.45
N PRO A 90 -3.81 0.47 1.39
CA PRO A 90 -2.37 0.57 1.23
C PRO A 90 -1.59 0.04 2.46
N MET A 91 -1.09 -1.20 2.41
CA MET A 91 -0.35 -1.85 3.50
C MET A 91 1.16 -1.55 3.46
N TRP A 92 1.56 -0.29 3.61
CA TRP A 92 2.97 0.11 3.48
C TRP A 92 3.84 -0.12 4.72
N PHE A 93 3.24 -0.42 5.88
CA PHE A 93 4.01 -0.56 7.12
C PHE A 93 4.92 -1.79 7.11
N GLU A 94 4.65 -2.74 6.21
CA GLU A 94 5.40 -3.98 6.04
C GLU A 94 6.25 -3.97 4.76
N GLU A 95 5.99 -3.05 3.82
CA GLU A 95 6.72 -2.98 2.55
C GLU A 95 7.96 -2.08 2.63
N VAL A 96 9.12 -2.72 2.49
CA VAL A 96 10.42 -2.08 2.25
C VAL A 96 10.48 -1.47 0.84
N PHE A 97 11.14 -0.32 0.71
CA PHE A 97 11.43 0.30 -0.58
C PHE A 97 12.81 -0.13 -1.08
N TYR A 98 12.84 -0.68 -2.30
CA TYR A 98 14.10 -1.04 -2.96
C TYR A 98 14.50 0.05 -3.96
N SER A 99 15.76 0.44 -3.91
CA SER A 99 16.39 1.36 -4.86
C SER A 99 17.71 0.76 -5.33
N GLU A 100 18.02 0.91 -6.62
CA GLU A 100 19.31 0.50 -7.17
C GLU A 100 20.49 1.29 -6.55
N TRP A 101 20.23 2.51 -6.08
CA TRP A 101 21.23 3.35 -5.42
C TRP A 101 21.48 2.95 -3.96
N ALA A 102 20.61 2.14 -3.35
CA ALA A 102 20.67 1.87 -1.92
C ALA A 102 21.97 1.17 -1.51
N GLY A 103 22.43 0.20 -2.31
CA GLY A 103 23.70 -0.51 -2.08
C GLY A 103 24.90 0.43 -2.12
N ASP A 104 25.06 1.18 -3.22
CA ASP A 104 26.16 2.12 -3.43
C ASP A 104 26.17 3.24 -2.37
N ALA A 105 24.99 3.75 -2.03
CA ALA A 105 24.82 4.80 -1.03
C ALA A 105 25.28 4.32 0.37
N ILE A 106 24.95 3.09 0.75
CA ILE A 106 25.39 2.51 2.04
C ILE A 106 26.88 2.13 2.00
N GLN A 107 27.38 1.56 0.90
CA GLN A 107 28.81 1.25 0.73
C GLN A 107 29.64 2.53 0.84
N GLY A 108 29.21 3.61 0.19
CA GLY A 108 29.83 4.92 0.29
C GLY A 108 29.86 5.45 1.72
N LYS A 109 28.77 5.28 2.49
CA LYS A 109 28.72 5.64 3.92
C LYS A 109 29.66 4.78 4.76
N TYR A 110 29.70 3.48 4.52
CA TYR A 110 30.62 2.55 5.19
C TYR A 110 32.08 2.95 4.96
N CYS A 111 32.47 3.18 3.71
CA CYS A 111 33.81 3.65 3.33
C CYS A 111 34.18 4.97 4.02
N SER A 112 33.29 5.97 3.96
CA SER A 112 33.54 7.28 4.60
C SER A 112 33.58 7.22 6.14
N ASN A 113 33.00 6.18 6.73
CA ASN A 113 32.96 5.96 8.18
C ASN A 113 34.11 5.05 8.65
N GLY A 114 35.26 5.08 7.96
CA GLY A 114 36.43 4.29 8.35
C GLY A 114 36.18 2.79 8.37
N HIS A 115 35.36 2.28 7.43
CA HIS A 115 34.98 0.86 7.34
C HIS A 115 34.25 0.36 8.59
N GLN A 116 33.53 1.25 9.27
CA GLN A 116 32.62 0.88 10.33
C GLN A 116 31.19 0.94 9.82
N ARG A 117 30.44 -0.14 10.08
CA ARG A 117 29.01 -0.20 9.79
C ARG A 117 28.29 1.00 10.43
N PRO A 118 27.50 1.77 9.67
CA PRO A 118 26.72 2.86 10.25
C PRO A 118 25.71 2.35 11.28
N LYS A 119 25.59 3.03 12.43
CA LYS A 119 24.69 2.62 13.53
C LYS A 119 23.20 2.67 13.18
N TRP A 120 22.83 3.41 12.14
CA TRP A 120 21.46 3.54 11.66
C TRP A 120 21.04 2.43 10.69
N LEU A 121 21.97 1.53 10.33
CA LEU A 121 21.72 0.41 9.44
C LEU A 121 21.40 -0.83 10.26
N ASP A 122 20.19 -1.35 10.11
CA ASP A 122 19.72 -2.59 10.74
C ASP A 122 20.04 -3.80 9.85
N ARG A 123 20.35 -4.96 10.46
CA ARG A 123 20.61 -6.20 9.72
C ARG A 123 19.34 -7.00 9.74
N VAL A 124 18.92 -7.44 8.57
CA VAL A 124 17.82 -8.38 8.45
C VAL A 124 18.37 -9.61 7.74
N ASN A 125 18.29 -10.75 8.41
CA ASN A 125 18.51 -12.02 7.73
C ASN A 125 17.19 -12.35 7.03
N ILE A 126 17.17 -12.22 5.70
CA ILE A 126 16.02 -12.64 4.91
C ILE A 126 16.23 -14.11 4.60
N TRP A 127 15.40 -14.94 5.22
CA TRP A 127 15.33 -16.36 4.89
C TRP A 127 14.52 -16.48 3.60
N ASP A 128 15.18 -16.79 2.50
CA ASP A 128 14.47 -17.27 1.32
C ASP A 128 14.06 -18.72 1.59
N ASP A 129 12.80 -19.05 1.35
CA ASP A 129 12.26 -20.42 1.43
C ASP A 129 12.74 -21.28 0.24
N ASP A 130 13.41 -20.67 -0.74
CA ASP A 130 14.14 -21.40 -1.78
C ASP A 130 15.53 -21.81 -1.27
N GLU A 131 16.06 -22.94 -1.74
CA GLU A 131 17.31 -23.56 -1.27
C GLU A 131 18.58 -22.68 -1.40
N SER A 132 18.49 -21.40 -1.81
CA SER A 132 19.61 -20.48 -1.92
C SER A 132 20.15 -19.95 -0.58
N GLY A 133 19.47 -20.24 0.53
CA GLY A 133 19.92 -19.86 1.88
C GLY A 133 19.65 -18.37 2.21
N PRO A 134 20.01 -17.92 3.42
CA PRO A 134 19.68 -16.57 3.86
C PRO A 134 20.37 -15.52 2.99
N ARG A 135 19.59 -14.61 2.41
CA ARG A 135 20.12 -13.38 1.84
C ARG A 135 20.32 -12.41 2.99
N ASP A 136 21.56 -11.99 3.20
CA ASP A 136 21.80 -10.85 4.06
C ASP A 136 21.24 -9.61 3.35
N ALA A 137 20.32 -8.92 4.01
CA ALA A 137 19.84 -7.61 3.60
C ALA A 137 20.09 -6.60 4.71
N SER A 138 20.19 -5.34 4.31
CA SER A 138 20.27 -4.24 5.26
C SER A 138 19.07 -3.35 5.09
N THR A 139 18.42 -3.03 6.20
CA THR A 139 17.31 -2.07 6.21
C THR A 139 17.72 -0.81 6.94
N PHE A 140 17.16 0.31 6.50
CA PHE A 140 17.40 1.61 7.09
C PHE A 140 16.22 2.52 6.81
N ARG A 141 16.17 3.66 7.49
CA ARG A 141 15.10 4.64 7.29
C ARG A 141 15.65 5.95 6.76
N ILE A 142 15.03 6.44 5.70
CA ILE A 142 15.16 7.82 5.25
C ILE A 142 13.77 8.45 5.39
N ASN A 143 13.66 9.44 6.28
CA ASN A 143 12.38 10.03 6.67
C ASN A 143 11.39 8.96 7.20
N ALA A 144 10.23 8.81 6.55
CA ALA A 144 9.18 7.85 6.92
C ALA A 144 9.21 6.55 6.08
N VAL A 145 10.20 6.38 5.20
CA VAL A 145 10.30 5.21 4.31
C VAL A 145 11.38 4.27 4.82
N THR A 146 10.99 3.02 5.08
CA THR A 146 11.93 1.93 5.32
C THR A 146 12.46 1.47 3.97
N CYS A 147 13.77 1.56 3.79
CA CYS A 147 14.47 1.13 2.59
C CYS A 147 15.16 -0.21 2.86
N GLU A 148 15.25 -1.03 1.82
CA GLU A 148 16.09 -2.23 1.79
C GLU A 148 17.22 -2.02 0.79
N ALA A 149 18.39 -2.52 1.16
CA ALA A 149 19.52 -2.68 0.27
C ALA A 149 20.04 -4.11 0.36
N PRO A 150 20.68 -4.61 -0.72
CA PRO A 150 21.48 -5.84 -0.59
C PRO A 150 22.46 -5.66 0.57
N ALA A 151 22.80 -6.75 1.26
CA ALA A 151 23.91 -6.68 2.19
C ALA A 151 25.13 -6.19 1.44
N VAL A 152 25.47 -4.96 1.76
CA VAL A 152 26.70 -4.34 1.32
C VAL A 152 27.81 -5.34 1.62
N TYR A 153 28.71 -5.56 0.66
CA TYR A 153 29.90 -6.40 0.80
C TYR A 153 30.92 -5.76 1.77
N MET A 154 30.45 -5.28 2.93
CA MET A 154 31.22 -4.70 4.02
C MET A 154 32.33 -5.66 4.49
N TYR A 155 32.18 -6.95 4.22
CA TYR A 155 33.10 -8.00 4.62
C TYR A 155 34.20 -8.33 3.61
N HIS A 156 34.09 -7.87 2.35
CA HIS A 156 35.01 -8.27 1.29
C HIS A 156 35.79 -7.12 0.64
N HIS A 157 35.42 -5.86 0.88
CA HIS A 157 36.12 -4.74 0.28
C HIS A 157 37.31 -4.24 1.10
N SER A 158 38.46 -4.13 0.43
CA SER A 158 39.62 -3.41 0.97
C SER A 158 39.42 -1.89 0.85
N ILE A 159 40.17 -1.09 1.62
CA ILE A 159 40.16 0.39 1.54
C ILE A 159 40.32 0.91 0.10
N GLU A 160 41.07 0.18 -0.73
CA GLU A 160 41.39 0.55 -2.11
C GLU A 160 40.21 0.35 -3.08
N GLU A 161 39.19 -0.42 -2.67
CA GLU A 161 38.00 -0.72 -3.48
C GLU A 161 36.81 0.19 -3.13
N CYS A 162 37.02 1.16 -2.24
CA CYS A 162 36.00 2.15 -1.93
C CYS A 162 35.71 3.05 -3.13
N MET A 163 34.42 3.24 -3.41
CA MET A 163 33.94 4.24 -4.37
C MET A 163 34.48 5.63 -4.01
N SER A 164 34.65 6.47 -5.03
CA SER A 164 35.05 7.86 -4.82
C SER A 164 34.02 8.60 -3.96
N GLU A 165 34.44 9.63 -3.23
CA GLU A 165 33.54 10.47 -2.44
C GLU A 165 32.44 11.11 -3.33
N ILE A 166 32.78 11.44 -4.57
CA ILE A 166 31.85 12.01 -5.56
C ILE A 166 30.76 11.00 -5.91
N ASP A 167 31.13 9.76 -6.22
CA ASP A 167 30.16 8.72 -6.59
C ASP A 167 29.28 8.32 -5.41
N SER A 168 29.87 8.19 -4.22
CA SER A 168 29.16 7.96 -2.96
C SER A 168 28.13 9.06 -2.68
N LYS A 169 28.53 10.32 -2.84
CA LYS A 169 27.62 11.46 -2.69
C LYS A 169 26.49 11.42 -3.72
N LYS A 170 26.80 11.13 -4.98
CA LYS A 170 25.81 11.02 -6.05
C LYS A 170 24.78 9.94 -5.75
N ALA A 171 25.22 8.72 -5.40
CA ALA A 171 24.33 7.62 -5.04
C ALA A 171 23.40 7.98 -3.87
N TRP A 172 23.95 8.63 -2.83
CA TRP A 172 23.17 9.06 -1.67
C TRP A 172 22.13 10.14 -2.03
N ASP A 173 22.46 11.09 -2.91
CA ASP A 173 21.53 12.12 -3.36
C ASP A 173 20.44 11.55 -4.27
N CYS A 174 20.77 10.62 -5.17
CA CYS A 174 19.80 9.89 -6.00
C CYS A 174 18.83 9.07 -5.15
N LEU A 175 19.35 8.29 -4.19
CA LEU A 175 18.53 7.52 -3.24
C LEU A 175 17.55 8.42 -2.49
N LYS A 176 18.00 9.59 -2.00
CA LYS A 176 17.13 10.54 -1.30
C LYS A 176 16.01 11.08 -2.18
N ALA A 177 16.30 11.34 -3.46
CA ALA A 177 15.29 11.82 -4.41
C ALA A 177 14.21 10.75 -4.63
N GLU A 178 14.61 9.50 -4.90
CA GLU A 178 13.68 8.38 -5.08
C GLU A 178 12.85 8.11 -3.82
N VAL A 179 13.47 8.16 -2.64
CA VAL A 179 12.74 8.01 -1.37
C VAL A 179 11.70 9.12 -1.18
N ALA A 180 12.01 10.35 -1.60
CA ALA A 180 11.07 11.46 -1.50
C ALA A 180 9.86 11.26 -2.45
N GLU A 181 10.11 10.77 -3.66
CA GLU A 181 9.06 10.40 -4.62
C GLU A 181 8.20 9.25 -4.09
N GLU A 182 8.82 8.21 -3.54
CA GLU A 182 8.11 7.08 -2.93
C GLU A 182 7.27 7.52 -1.73
N ALA A 183 7.80 8.39 -0.87
CA ALA A 183 7.04 8.95 0.24
C ALA A 183 5.81 9.74 -0.24
N ALA A 184 5.96 10.54 -1.31
CA ALA A 184 4.86 11.27 -1.92
C ALA A 184 3.82 10.32 -2.52
N ARG A 185 4.26 9.26 -3.20
CA ARG A 185 3.39 8.21 -3.76
C ARG A 185 2.58 7.50 -2.67
N ARG A 186 3.23 7.00 -1.61
CA ARG A 186 2.57 6.33 -0.47
C ARG A 186 1.54 7.26 0.19
N LYS A 187 1.88 8.55 0.33
CA LYS A 187 0.97 9.56 0.86
C LYS A 187 -0.25 9.74 -0.04
N ALA A 188 -0.06 9.93 -1.34
CA ALA A 188 -1.17 10.10 -2.29
C ALA A 188 -2.11 8.89 -2.32
N LEU A 189 -1.57 7.67 -2.27
CA LEU A 189 -2.37 6.45 -2.21
C LEU A 189 -3.16 6.34 -0.90
N LYS A 190 -2.56 6.72 0.23
CA LYS A 190 -3.25 6.74 1.53
C LYS A 190 -4.36 7.79 1.58
N GLU A 191 -4.12 8.97 1.03
CA GLU A 191 -5.13 10.02 0.89
C GLU A 191 -6.29 9.52 0.01
N ARG A 192 -5.97 8.86 -1.12
CA ARG A 192 -7.00 8.32 -2.00
C ARG A 192 -7.81 7.20 -1.36
N TRP A 193 -7.16 6.30 -0.61
CA TRP A 193 -7.86 5.32 0.20
C TRP A 193 -8.84 5.98 1.18
N THR A 194 -8.37 7.00 1.90
CA THR A 194 -9.21 7.75 2.85
C THR A 194 -10.43 8.38 2.18
N GLU A 195 -10.25 8.98 1.00
CA GLU A 195 -11.35 9.55 0.21
C GLU A 195 -12.36 8.48 -0.24
N LEU A 196 -11.87 7.33 -0.73
CA LEU A 196 -12.72 6.24 -1.21
C LEU A 196 -13.49 5.56 -0.07
N SER A 197 -12.86 5.37 1.09
CA SER A 197 -13.50 4.81 2.29
C SER A 197 -14.58 5.73 2.88
N ALA A 198 -14.49 7.03 2.61
CA ALA A 198 -15.50 8.02 3.00
C ALA A 198 -16.70 8.09 2.03
N LEU A 199 -16.65 7.38 0.90
CA LEU A 199 -17.77 7.32 -0.03
C LEU A 199 -18.98 6.61 0.60
N PRO A 200 -20.20 6.88 0.10
CA PRO A 200 -21.36 6.13 0.56
C PRO A 200 -21.27 4.65 0.19
N GLN A 201 -21.64 3.78 1.14
CA GLN A 201 -21.98 2.40 0.82
C GLN A 201 -23.25 2.37 -0.05
N LEU A 202 -23.16 1.73 -1.20
CA LEU A 202 -24.25 1.52 -2.13
C LEU A 202 -24.88 0.14 -1.87
N PHE A 203 -26.19 0.13 -1.73
CA PHE A 203 -26.96 -1.10 -1.62
C PHE A 203 -27.42 -1.56 -3.00
N ILE A 204 -27.21 -2.84 -3.25
CA ILE A 204 -27.72 -3.53 -4.44
C ILE A 204 -28.90 -4.39 -3.99
N ALA A 205 -30.04 -4.22 -4.65
CA ALA A 205 -31.21 -5.06 -4.39
C ALA A 205 -30.92 -6.50 -4.84
N VAL A 206 -31.19 -7.44 -3.94
CA VAL A 206 -31.14 -8.90 -4.19
C VAL A 206 -32.49 -9.39 -4.68
#